data_AF-A0A9X3XMN7-F1
#
_entry.id   AF-A0A9X3XMN7-F1
#
_cell.length_a   1.000
_cell.length_b   1.000
_cell.length_c   1.000
_cell.angle_alpha   90.00
_cell.angle_beta   90.00
_cell.angle_gamma   90.00
#
_symmetry.space_group_name_H-M   'P 1'
#
loop_
_entity.id
_entity.type
_entity.pdbx_description
1 polymer ?
#
loop_
_entity_poly.entity_id
_entity_poly.type
_entity_poly.pdbx_seq_one_letter_code
_entity_poly.pdbx_strand_id
1 'polypeptide(L)' 'MKEIIKINTNENDITLSGRELHEFLDIGTEYPKWFKRMTEYGFTKGEDYLVHYYDKNSSEVKNDDAEKMSV' A
#
# COMPACT_ATOMS: atom_id res chain seq x y z
N MET A 1 -0.71 27.94 -7.91
CA MET A 1 -0.43 26.53 -8.28
C MET A 1 -1.46 25.68 -7.58
N LYS A 2 -2.20 24.82 -8.30
CA LYS A 2 -3.14 23.88 -7.65
C LYS A 2 -2.32 22.71 -7.14
N GLU A 3 -2.36 22.47 -5.84
CA GLU A 3 -1.76 21.30 -5.21
C GLU A 3 -2.58 20.07 -5.67
N ILE A 4 -2.05 19.32 -6.63
CA ILE A 4 -2.82 18.26 -7.32
C ILE A 4 -2.75 16.93 -6.54
N ILE A 5 -1.73 16.76 -5.69
CA ILE A 5 -1.56 15.63 -4.79
C ILE A 5 -0.83 16.10 -3.53
N LYS A 6 -1.29 15.64 -2.37
CA LYS A 6 -0.69 15.98 -1.08
C LYS A 6 0.55 15.14 -0.85
N ILE A 7 1.72 15.70 -1.17
CA ILE A 7 3.03 15.10 -0.92
C ILE A 7 3.59 15.59 0.41
N ASN A 8 3.95 14.66 1.29
CA ASN A 8 4.63 14.93 2.55
C ASN A 8 6.09 14.51 2.40
N THR A 9 6.93 15.47 2.05
CA THR A 9 8.40 15.34 2.07
C THR A 9 8.91 15.53 3.49
N ASN A 10 9.35 14.46 4.15
CA ASN A 10 10.26 14.53 5.28
C ASN A 10 11.70 14.40 4.77
N GLU A 11 12.69 14.85 5.55
CA GLU A 11 14.09 15.11 5.15
C GLU A 11 14.75 14.09 4.19
N ASN A 12 14.33 12.81 4.17
CA ASN A 12 14.78 11.82 3.18
C ASN A 12 13.66 10.98 2.54
N ASP A 13 12.39 11.21 2.92
CA ASP A 13 11.27 10.34 2.56
C ASP A 13 10.11 11.14 1.97
N ILE A 14 9.60 10.65 0.84
CA ILE A 14 8.41 11.22 0.20
C ILE A 14 7.24 10.30 0.52
N THR A 15 6.35 10.77 1.38
CA THR A 15 5.11 10.06 1.73
C THR A 15 3.93 10.70 1.03
N LEU A 16 3.06 9.88 0.45
CA LEU A 16 1.91 10.34 -0.32
C LEU A 16 0.78 9.32 -0.24
N SER A 17 -0.46 9.79 -0.40
CA SER A 17 -1.62 8.90 -0.44
C SER A 17 -1.62 8.12 -1.76
N GLY A 18 -1.45 6.80 -1.68
CA GLY A 18 -1.47 5.94 -2.87
C GLY A 18 -2.77 6.06 -3.67
N ARG A 19 -3.91 6.32 -3.00
CA ARG A 19 -5.20 6.52 -3.67
C ARG A 19 -5.23 7.80 -4.50
N GLU A 20 -4.76 8.91 -3.92
CA GLU A 20 -4.67 10.18 -4.65
C GLU A 20 -3.69 10.08 -5.83
N LEU A 21 -2.57 9.36 -5.65
CA LEU A 21 -1.64 9.09 -6.76
C LEU A 21 -2.30 8.28 -7.88
N HIS A 22 -3.07 7.26 -7.54
CA HIS A 22 -3.78 6.44 -8.52
C HIS A 22 -4.83 7.23 -9.30
N GLU A 23 -5.60 8.08 -8.61
CA GLU A 23 -6.57 8.99 -9.24
C GLU A 23 -5.87 10.05 -10.10
N PHE A 24 -4.74 10.60 -9.63
CA PHE A 24 -3.96 11.58 -10.37
C PHE A 24 -3.37 11.04 -11.67
N LEU A 25 -2.91 9.79 -11.65
CA LEU A 25 -2.38 9.10 -12.83
C LEU A 25 -3.49 8.61 -13.79
N ASP A 26 -4.77 8.75 -13.40
CA ASP A 26 -5.95 8.30 -14.14
C ASP A 26 -5.81 6.85 -14.65
N ILE A 27 -5.32 5.97 -13.79
CA ILE A 27 -5.10 4.57 -14.15
C ILE A 27 -6.45 3.85 -14.18
N GLY A 28 -6.89 3.41 -15.37
CA GLY A 28 -8.15 2.66 -15.54
C GLY A 28 -8.16 1.24 -14.94
N THR A 29 -7.14 0.88 -14.16
CA THR A 29 -7.04 -0.40 -13.46
C THR A 29 -7.51 -0.22 -12.02
N GLU A 30 -8.09 -1.24 -11.39
CA GLU A 30 -8.48 -1.13 -9.99
C GLU A 30 -7.26 -0.88 -9.07
N TYR A 31 -7.38 0.04 -8.11
CA TYR A 31 -6.34 0.38 -7.13
C TYR A 31 -5.59 -0.82 -6.55
N PRO A 32 -6.24 -1.90 -6.03
CA PRO A 32 -5.51 -3.04 -5.47
C PRO A 32 -4.63 -3.76 -6.51
N LYS A 33 -5.07 -3.81 -7.76
CA LYS A 33 -4.34 -4.45 -8.85
C LYS A 33 -3.18 -3.59 -9.33
N TRP A 34 -3.36 -2.26 -9.35
CA TRP A 34 -2.27 -1.32 -9.60
C TRP A 34 -1.24 -1.32 -8.47
N PHE A 35 -1.69 -1.26 -7.21
CA PHE A 35 -0.80 -1.22 -6.06
C PHE A 35 0.03 -2.51 -5.96
N LYS A 36 -0.56 -3.67 -6.24
CA LYS A 36 0.17 -4.94 -6.34
C LYS A 36 1.30 -4.90 -7.38
N ARG A 37 1.12 -4.17 -8.49
CA ARG A 37 2.21 -3.94 -9.46
C ARG A 37 3.25 -2.97 -8.92
N MET A 38 2.82 -1.89 -8.25
CA MET A 38 3.74 -0.95 -7.59
C MET A 38 4.66 -1.69 -6.63
N THR A 39 4.16 -2.69 -5.91
CA THR A 39 4.98 -3.44 -4.96
C THR A 39 6.11 -4.23 -5.63
N GLU A 40 5.97 -4.61 -6.90
CA GLU A 40 7.03 -5.29 -7.66
C GLU A 40 8.20 -4.36 -8.04
N TYR A 41 8.01 -3.03 -8.00
CA TYR A 41 9.06 -2.05 -8.33
C TYR A 41 10.04 -1.77 -7.18
N GLY A 42 9.95 -2.53 -6.08
CA GLY A 42 10.88 -2.42 -4.95
C GLY A 42 10.22 -2.06 -3.62
N PHE A 43 8.92 -2.34 -3.43
CA PHE A 43 8.31 -2.30 -2.10
C PHE A 43 8.27 -3.72 -1.53
N THR A 44 8.74 -3.88 -0.30
CA THR A 44 8.71 -5.16 0.40
C THR A 44 7.50 -5.21 1.34
N LYS A 45 6.70 -6.28 1.23
CA LYS A 45 5.57 -6.53 2.14
C LYS A 45 6.11 -6.67 3.56
N GLY A 46 5.56 -5.90 4.51
CA GLY A 46 5.98 -5.92 5.91
C GLY A 46 7.04 -4.88 6.28
N GLU A 47 7.73 -4.29 5.30
CA GLU A 47 8.68 -3.18 5.51
C GLU A 47 8.10 -1.87 4.97
N ASP A 48 7.77 -1.83 3.67
CA ASP A 48 7.30 -0.62 3.00
C ASP A 48 5.76 -0.51 2.96
N TYR A 49 5.05 -1.65 3.03
CA TYR A 49 3.59 -1.65 3.02
C TYR A 49 2.97 -2.81 3.79
N LEU A 50 1.79 -2.56 4.36
CA LEU A 50 0.96 -3.54 5.06
C LEU A 50 -0.39 -3.65 4.37
N VAL A 51 -0.88 -4.89 4.22
CA VAL A 51 -2.22 -5.15 3.69
C VAL A 51 -3.13 -5.49 4.86
N HIS A 52 -4.13 -4.64 5.10
CA HIS A 52 -5.12 -4.87 6.15
C HIS A 52 -6.40 -5.45 5.53
N TYR A 53 -6.75 -6.68 5.89
CA TYR A 53 -7.99 -7.32 5.48
C TYR A 53 -9.04 -7.14 6.57
N TYR A 54 -10.13 -6.46 6.26
CA TYR A 54 -11.31 -6.40 7.12
C TYR A 54 -12.19 -7.63 6.86
N ASP A 55 -12.05 -8.64 7.71
CA ASP A 55 -13.01 -9.74 7.75
C ASP A 55 -14.22 -9.32 8.60
N LYS A 56 -15.40 -9.16 7.98
CA LYS A 56 -16.63 -8.76 8.67
C LYS A 56 -17.20 -9.86 9.60
N ASN A 57 -16.61 -11.06 9.59
CA ASN A 57 -17.10 -12.24 10.31
C ASN A 57 -16.08 -12.79 11.31
N SER A 58 -14.91 -12.19 11.45
CA SER A 58 -13.83 -12.69 12.31
C SER A 58 -13.35 -11.58 13.23
N SER A 59 -13.63 -11.75 14.53
CA SER A 59 -13.00 -10.97 15.60
C SER A 59 -11.51 -11.29 15.78
N GLU A 60 -10.88 -12.04 14.86
CA GLU A 60 -9.48 -12.44 14.91
C GLU A 60 -8.71 -11.88 13.70
N VAL A 61 -7.79 -10.98 13.99
CA VAL A 61 -6.80 -10.48 13.02
C VAL A 61 -5.85 -11.61 12.68
N LYS A 62 -6.06 -12.27 11.54
CA LYS A 62 -5.10 -13.23 11.00
C LYS A 62 -3.94 -12.47 10.36
N ASN A 63 -2.84 -12.37 11.08
CA ASN A 63 -1.56 -11.92 10.52
C ASN A 63 -0.91 -13.12 9.82
N ASP A 64 -0.80 -13.04 8.49
CA ASP A 64 -0.27 -14.09 7.59
C ASP A 64 1.27 -14.29 7.71
N ASP A 65 1.93 -13.61 8.65
CA ASP A 65 3.39 -13.60 8.80
C ASP A 65 3.96 -14.74 9.67
N ALA A 66 3.11 -15.64 10.19
CA ALA A 66 3.52 -16.68 11.15
C ALA A 66 3.82 -18.06 10.55
N GLU A 67 3.79 -18.26 9.22
CA GLU A 67 4.04 -19.58 8.59
C GLU A 67 5.40 -19.69 7.86
N LYS A 68 6.37 -18.84 8.20
CA LYS A 68 7.73 -18.89 7.63
C LYS A 68 8.84 -19.02 8.68
N MET A 69 8.61 -19.79 9.75
CA MET A 69 9.73 -20.41 10.48
C MET A 69 9.28 -21.63 11.28
N SER A 70 9.09 -22.75 10.57
CA SER A 70 9.20 -24.07 11.19
C SER A 70 10.32 -24.82 10.45
N VAL A 71 11.49 -24.87 11.08
CA VAL A 71 12.42 -26.00 10.97
C VAL A 71 12.54 -26.61 12.35
#